data_AF-A0A9D1KHR2-F1
#
_entry.id   AF-A0A9D1KHR2-F1
#
_cell.length_a   1.000
_cell.length_b   1.000
_cell.length_c   1.000
_cell.angle_alpha   90.00
_cell.angle_beta   90.00
_cell.angle_gamma   90.00
#
_symmetry.space_group_name_H-M   'P 1'
#
loop_
_entity.id
_entity.type
_entity.pdbx_description
1 polymer ?
#
loop_
_entity_poly.entity_id
_entity_poly.type
_entity_poly.pdbx_seq_one_letter_code
_entity_poly.pdbx_strand_id
1 'polypeptide(L)'
;DIEIPAFTKARLIDRKDIYTWDQRCRAYALYLAEEGVDISGEWPSGSGKVMRIELFVAWESDVADGVPEGTYEAVSINAGGGIPGEQIKPFGLVPGSPDKFQYFSGSWYIELDGGSWKEYARIADGTVQVERNGDAHRLDIRLKDCSDPAWNISGVWETDGPIAL
;
A
#
# COMPACT_ATOMS: atom_id res chain seq x y z
N ASP A 1 -4.74 -15.49 -9.39
CA ASP A 1 -5.27 -14.73 -8.24
C ASP A 1 -4.41 -15.02 -7.02
N ILE A 2 -4.03 -13.96 -6.32
CA ILE A 2 -3.28 -14.00 -5.07
C ILE A 2 -4.28 -13.74 -3.95
N GLU A 3 -4.52 -14.74 -3.10
CA GLU A 3 -5.22 -14.51 -1.85
C GLU A 3 -4.25 -13.86 -0.88
N ILE A 4 -4.67 -12.78 -0.24
CA ILE A 4 -3.87 -12.13 0.80
C ILE A 4 -3.65 -13.17 1.91
N PRO A 5 -2.39 -13.54 2.20
CA PRO A 5 -2.11 -14.47 3.28
C PRO A 5 -2.49 -13.81 4.61
N ALA A 6 -2.52 -14.59 5.68
CA ALA A 6 -2.62 -14.05 7.04
C ALA A 6 -1.34 -13.26 7.37
N PHE A 7 -1.24 -12.02 6.88
CA PHE A 7 -0.18 -11.09 7.22
C PHE A 7 -0.24 -10.81 8.73
N THR A 8 0.80 -11.21 9.44
CA THR A 8 0.89 -11.06 10.91
C THR A 8 1.59 -9.77 11.32
N LYS A 9 2.26 -9.09 10.40
CA LYS A 9 3.01 -7.87 10.65
C LYS A 9 2.49 -6.73 9.81
N ALA A 10 2.44 -5.55 10.42
CA ALA A 10 2.11 -4.32 9.74
C ALA A 10 3.01 -3.19 10.19
N ARG A 11 3.26 -2.25 9.27
CA ARG A 11 3.97 -1.00 9.56
C ARG A 11 3.40 0.13 8.72
N LEU A 12 3.17 1.28 9.34
CA LEU A 12 2.66 2.48 8.68
C LEU A 12 3.72 3.57 8.68
N ILE A 13 4.07 4.06 7.50
CA ILE A 13 5.09 5.09 7.32
C ILE A 13 4.42 6.37 6.81
N ASP A 14 4.66 7.48 7.51
CA ASP A 14 4.32 8.81 7.03
C ASP A 14 5.30 9.26 5.93
N ARG A 15 4.76 9.43 4.71
CA ARG A 15 5.51 9.93 3.56
C ARG A 15 5.30 11.42 3.35
N LYS A 16 4.49 12.11 4.18
CA LYS A 16 4.17 13.55 4.06
C LYS A 16 3.58 13.89 2.69
N ASP A 17 3.75 15.12 2.23
CA ASP A 17 3.24 15.66 0.97
C ASP A 17 4.22 15.48 -0.21
N ILE A 18 4.96 14.38 -0.27
CA ILE A 18 6.00 14.13 -1.28
C ILE A 18 5.51 14.18 -2.75
N TYR A 19 4.21 14.17 -2.98
CA TYR A 19 3.61 14.26 -4.32
C TYR A 19 3.21 15.68 -4.73
N THR A 20 3.13 16.62 -3.78
CA THR A 20 2.56 17.94 -4.06
C THR A 20 3.38 19.09 -3.50
N TRP A 21 4.06 18.90 -2.36
CA TRP A 21 4.79 19.95 -1.62
C TRP A 21 3.95 21.21 -1.33
N ASP A 22 2.63 21.07 -1.28
CA ASP A 22 1.65 22.15 -1.07
C ASP A 22 0.70 21.85 0.09
N GLN A 23 0.96 20.79 0.86
CA GLN A 23 0.16 20.38 2.01
C GLN A 23 -1.33 20.11 1.71
N ARG A 24 -1.72 19.83 0.45
CA ARG A 24 -3.13 19.48 0.16
C ARG A 24 -3.50 18.05 0.55
N CYS A 25 -2.51 17.17 0.63
CA CYS A 25 -2.68 15.74 0.87
C CYS A 25 -1.36 15.18 1.41
N ARG A 26 -1.44 14.18 2.30
CA ARG A 26 -0.26 13.40 2.72
C ARG A 26 -0.40 11.96 2.23
N ALA A 27 0.73 11.30 2.02
CA ALA A 27 0.79 9.89 1.64
C ALA A 27 1.19 9.04 2.85
N TYR A 28 0.49 7.92 3.05
CA TYR A 28 0.89 6.85 3.96
C TYR A 28 1.34 5.64 3.16
N ALA A 29 2.43 5.00 3.58
CA ALA A 29 2.83 3.71 3.07
C ALA A 29 2.57 2.64 4.14
N LEU A 30 1.55 1.82 3.92
CA LEU A 30 1.23 0.65 4.74
C LEU A 30 1.95 -0.57 4.19
N TYR A 31 2.78 -1.19 5.01
CA TYR A 31 3.36 -2.50 4.76
C TYR A 31 2.56 -3.55 5.53
N LEU A 32 2.19 -4.63 4.87
CA LEU A 32 1.63 -5.85 5.46
C LEU A 32 2.54 -7.03 5.07
N ALA A 33 2.92 -7.87 6.01
CA ALA A 33 3.91 -8.90 5.77
C ALA A 33 3.72 -10.16 6.63
N GLU A 34 4.21 -11.29 6.10
CA GLU A 34 4.33 -12.55 6.84
C GLU A 34 5.47 -12.46 7.88
N GLU A 35 5.42 -13.32 8.90
CA GLU A 35 6.36 -13.33 10.03
C GLU A 35 7.84 -13.41 9.61
N GLY A 36 8.15 -14.07 8.50
CA GLY A 36 9.52 -14.22 8.00
C GLY A 36 10.12 -13.00 7.29
N VAL A 37 9.33 -11.94 7.05
CA VAL A 37 9.77 -10.75 6.29
C VAL A 37 10.05 -9.57 7.20
N ASP A 38 11.28 -9.07 7.23
CA ASP A 38 11.62 -7.85 7.96
C ASP A 38 11.16 -6.60 7.19
N ILE A 39 10.32 -5.77 7.82
CA ILE A 39 9.77 -4.51 7.27
C ILE A 39 10.26 -3.28 8.06
N SER A 40 11.28 -3.42 8.90
CA SER A 40 11.87 -2.32 9.69
C SER A 40 12.79 -1.41 8.87
N GLY A 41 13.38 -1.95 7.80
CA GLY A 41 14.23 -1.22 6.86
C GLY A 41 13.47 -0.38 5.83
N GLU A 42 14.21 0.27 4.93
CA GLU A 42 13.66 0.95 3.75
C GLU A 42 13.07 -0.05 2.73
N TRP A 43 13.72 -1.21 2.61
CA TRP A 43 13.30 -2.32 1.76
C TRP A 43 13.04 -3.57 2.58
N PRO A 44 11.95 -4.31 2.31
CA PRO A 44 11.72 -5.58 2.97
C PRO A 44 12.81 -6.60 2.65
N SER A 45 13.13 -7.44 3.63
CA SER A 45 14.12 -8.52 3.49
C SER A 45 13.66 -9.79 4.20
N GLY A 46 14.42 -10.88 4.08
CA GLY A 46 14.02 -12.19 4.62
C GLY A 46 13.24 -13.02 3.60
N SER A 47 12.33 -13.87 4.09
CA SER A 47 11.55 -14.79 3.27
C SER A 47 10.07 -14.72 3.62
N GLY A 48 9.22 -14.77 2.61
CA GLY A 48 7.76 -14.70 2.74
C GLY A 48 7.15 -13.59 1.89
N LYS A 49 5.85 -13.41 2.04
CA LYS A 49 5.05 -12.45 1.29
C LYS A 49 5.00 -11.09 1.97
N VAL A 50 5.02 -10.04 1.18
CA VAL A 50 4.88 -8.66 1.64
C VAL A 50 4.14 -7.82 0.61
N MET A 51 3.31 -6.93 1.11
CA MET A 51 2.57 -5.98 0.31
C MET A 51 2.80 -4.57 0.85
N ARG A 52 3.00 -3.62 -0.06
CA ARG A 52 3.00 -2.19 0.23
C ARG A 52 1.78 -1.57 -0.44
N ILE A 53 0.94 -0.90 0.34
CA ILE A 53 -0.16 -0.08 -0.16
C ILE A 53 0.14 1.37 0.19
N GLU A 54 0.10 2.24 -0.81
CA GLU A 54 0.31 3.66 -0.60
C GLU A 54 -1.01 4.43 -0.78
N LEU A 55 -1.38 5.21 0.23
CA LEU A 55 -2.69 5.81 0.41
C LEU A 55 -2.56 7.32 0.58
N PHE A 56 -3.36 8.07 -0.17
CA PHE A 56 -3.56 9.49 0.01
C PHE A 56 -4.61 9.75 1.09
N VAL A 57 -4.22 10.49 2.11
CA VAL A 57 -5.09 10.88 3.23
C VAL A 57 -5.14 12.40 3.38
N ALA A 58 -6.06 12.91 4.18
CA ALA A 58 -6.14 14.33 4.47
C ALA A 58 -4.82 14.82 5.09
N TRP A 59 -4.40 16.03 4.72
CA TRP A 59 -3.15 16.61 5.25
C TRP A 59 -3.11 16.64 6.79
N GLU A 60 -4.25 16.95 7.40
CA GLU A 60 -4.41 17.04 8.86
C GLU A 60 -4.48 15.67 9.57
N SER A 61 -4.49 14.55 8.84
CA SER A 61 -4.48 13.22 9.47
C SER A 61 -3.16 13.02 10.22
N ASP A 62 -3.19 12.48 11.44
CA ASP A 62 -2.00 12.03 12.15
C ASP A 62 -1.71 10.56 11.81
N VAL A 63 -0.42 10.21 11.66
CA VAL A 63 -0.02 8.83 11.37
C VAL A 63 -0.10 7.96 12.62
N ALA A 64 0.03 8.58 13.80
CA ALA A 64 -0.13 7.89 15.08
C ALA A 64 -1.54 7.33 15.27
N ASP A 65 -2.55 7.94 14.63
CA ASP A 65 -3.93 7.46 14.66
C ASP A 65 -4.18 6.30 13.67
N GLY A 66 -3.20 5.92 12.84
CA GLY A 66 -3.37 4.89 11.82
C GLY A 66 -3.98 5.41 10.50
N VAL A 67 -4.62 4.51 9.74
CA VAL A 67 -5.21 4.84 8.44
C VAL A 67 -6.65 5.32 8.63
N PRO A 68 -7.04 6.52 8.15
CA PRO A 68 -8.41 7.00 8.26
C PRO A 68 -9.42 6.05 7.62
N GLU A 69 -10.57 5.89 8.27
CA GLU A 69 -11.71 5.09 7.78
C GLU A 69 -12.22 5.65 6.45
N GLY A 70 -12.55 4.74 5.52
CA GLY A 70 -13.09 5.09 4.21
C GLY A 70 -12.67 4.10 3.12
N THR A 71 -13.16 4.35 1.91
CA THR A 71 -12.82 3.55 0.72
C THR A 71 -11.76 4.26 -0.08
N TYR A 72 -10.58 3.65 -0.18
CA TYR A 72 -9.48 4.13 -1.01
C TYR A 72 -9.57 3.48 -2.39
N GLU A 73 -9.55 4.28 -3.44
CA GLU A 73 -9.65 3.82 -4.82
C GLU A 73 -8.39 4.16 -5.61
N ALA A 74 -7.93 3.25 -6.47
CA ALA A 74 -6.76 3.47 -7.29
C ALA A 74 -6.91 4.74 -8.15
N VAL A 75 -5.95 5.66 -8.01
CA VAL A 75 -5.94 6.88 -8.81
C VAL A 75 -5.44 6.61 -10.22
N SER A 76 -5.89 7.42 -11.18
CA SER A 76 -5.37 7.31 -12.55
C SER A 76 -3.93 7.82 -12.67
N ILE A 77 -3.12 7.14 -13.49
CA ILE A 77 -1.77 7.57 -13.88
C ILE A 77 -1.76 8.07 -15.33
N ASN A 78 -0.95 9.09 -15.62
CA ASN A 78 -0.77 9.59 -16.97
C ASN A 78 0.08 8.60 -17.78
N ALA A 79 0.10 8.75 -19.11
CA ALA A 79 0.95 7.94 -20.01
C ALA A 79 2.45 7.98 -19.64
N GLY A 80 2.93 9.05 -19.01
CA GLY A 80 4.30 9.19 -18.52
C GLY A 80 4.56 8.55 -17.14
N GLY A 81 3.59 7.87 -16.54
CA GLY A 81 3.70 7.24 -15.22
C GLY A 81 3.58 8.21 -14.04
N GLY A 82 3.26 9.48 -14.27
CA GLY A 82 2.93 10.44 -13.21
C GLY A 82 1.51 10.25 -12.68
N ILE A 83 1.19 10.94 -11.59
CA ILE A 83 -0.18 11.09 -11.07
C ILE A 83 -0.62 12.53 -11.36
N PRO A 84 -1.74 12.76 -12.04
CA PRO A 84 -2.26 14.11 -12.28
C PRO A 84 -2.57 14.82 -10.96
N GLY A 85 -2.43 16.15 -10.93
CA GLY A 85 -2.59 16.91 -9.69
C GLY A 85 -3.97 16.73 -9.04
N GLU A 86 -5.01 16.74 -9.85
CA GLU A 86 -6.41 16.54 -9.49
C GLU A 86 -6.73 15.16 -8.91
N GLN A 87 -5.86 14.19 -9.14
CA GLN A 87 -5.98 12.82 -8.60
C GLN A 87 -5.35 12.71 -7.20
N ILE A 88 -4.45 13.62 -6.82
CA ILE A 88 -3.79 13.60 -5.50
C ILE A 88 -4.70 14.30 -4.49
N LYS A 89 -5.61 13.51 -3.91
CA LYS A 89 -6.62 13.92 -2.94
C LYS A 89 -6.88 12.77 -1.95
N PRO A 90 -7.45 13.05 -0.76
CA PRO A 90 -7.78 12.02 0.22
C PRO A 90 -8.61 10.89 -0.38
N PHE A 91 -8.42 9.67 0.14
CA PHE A 91 -9.03 8.43 -0.32
C PHE A 91 -8.58 7.94 -1.70
N GLY A 92 -7.42 8.42 -2.16
CA GLY A 92 -6.74 7.83 -3.32
C GLY A 92 -5.79 6.70 -2.90
N LEU A 93 -5.72 5.64 -3.69
CA LEU A 93 -4.69 4.61 -3.64
C LEU A 93 -3.69 4.86 -4.77
N VAL A 94 -2.41 4.91 -4.44
CA VAL A 94 -1.32 5.19 -5.39
C VAL A 94 -0.95 3.91 -6.13
N PRO A 95 -1.15 3.81 -7.45
CA PRO A 95 -0.71 2.64 -8.22
C PRO A 95 0.81 2.50 -8.21
N GLY A 96 1.30 1.29 -8.43
CA GLY A 96 2.72 1.02 -8.59
C GLY A 96 3.30 1.68 -9.85
N SER A 97 4.42 2.39 -9.69
CA SER A 97 5.08 3.08 -10.80
C SER A 97 5.54 2.12 -11.91
N PRO A 98 5.28 2.41 -13.19
CA PRO A 98 5.72 1.57 -14.31
C PRO A 98 7.26 1.58 -14.47
N ASP A 99 7.81 0.42 -14.82
CA ASP A 99 9.15 0.24 -15.43
C ASP A 99 10.37 0.82 -14.70
N LYS A 100 10.31 1.02 -13.38
CA LYS A 100 11.46 1.42 -12.56
C LYS A 100 11.92 0.31 -11.61
N PHE A 101 12.48 -0.75 -12.19
CA PHE A 101 12.95 -1.95 -11.47
C PHE A 101 14.00 -1.69 -10.37
N GLN A 102 14.67 -0.52 -10.36
CA GLN A 102 15.62 -0.20 -9.28
C GLN A 102 14.95 0.36 -8.02
N TYR A 103 13.75 0.96 -8.11
CA TYR A 103 13.05 1.56 -6.96
C TYR A 103 11.54 1.52 -7.16
N PHE A 104 10.87 0.58 -6.52
CA PHE A 104 9.41 0.52 -6.51
C PHE A 104 8.81 1.67 -5.69
N SER A 105 7.91 2.41 -6.30
CA SER A 105 7.06 3.42 -5.65
C SER A 105 5.60 3.08 -5.90
N GLY A 106 4.69 3.61 -5.07
CA GLY A 106 3.29 3.22 -5.09
C GLY A 106 3.04 1.80 -4.60
N SER A 107 1.89 1.24 -4.94
CA SER A 107 1.42 -0.03 -4.37
C SER A 107 1.93 -1.27 -5.14
N TRP A 108 2.34 -2.31 -4.40
CA TRP A 108 2.88 -3.56 -4.96
C TRP A 108 2.77 -4.73 -3.97
N TYR A 109 2.87 -5.94 -4.50
CA TYR A 109 3.05 -7.19 -3.74
C TYR A 109 4.31 -7.92 -4.22
N ILE A 110 5.05 -8.53 -3.30
CA ILE A 110 6.25 -9.33 -3.57
C ILE A 110 6.24 -10.60 -2.73
N GLU A 111 6.69 -11.71 -3.32
CA GLU A 111 7.18 -12.87 -2.57
C GLU A 111 8.71 -12.87 -2.53
N LEU A 112 9.27 -12.94 -1.32
CA LEU A 112 10.70 -12.97 -1.04
C LEU A 112 11.17 -14.39 -0.68
N ASP A 113 12.36 -14.74 -1.16
CA ASP A 113 13.12 -15.91 -0.70
C ASP A 113 14.58 -15.52 -0.44
N GLY A 114 14.96 -15.42 0.83
CA GLY A 114 16.30 -15.03 1.25
C GLY A 114 16.70 -13.65 0.73
N GLY A 115 15.72 -12.73 0.62
CA GLY A 115 15.89 -11.38 0.05
C GLY A 115 15.84 -11.32 -1.48
N SER A 116 15.74 -12.45 -2.18
CA SER A 116 15.55 -12.47 -3.64
C SER A 116 14.06 -12.44 -3.99
N TRP A 117 13.69 -11.70 -5.04
CA TRP A 117 12.30 -11.64 -5.50
C TRP A 117 11.95 -12.90 -6.30
N LYS A 118 10.85 -13.55 -5.93
CA LYS A 118 10.29 -14.68 -6.68
C LYS A 118 9.07 -14.27 -7.49
N GLU A 119 8.18 -13.53 -6.86
CA GLU A 119 6.96 -13.02 -7.49
C GLU A 119 6.84 -11.53 -7.24
N TYR A 120 6.26 -10.83 -8.21
CA TYR A 120 6.02 -9.40 -8.15
C TYR A 120 4.71 -9.08 -8.86
N ALA A 121 3.85 -8.34 -8.16
CA ALA A 121 2.63 -7.79 -8.72
C ALA A 121 2.64 -6.27 -8.53
N ARG A 122 2.69 -5.53 -9.65
CA ARG A 122 2.59 -4.07 -9.65
C ARG A 122 1.12 -3.68 -9.66
N ILE A 123 0.61 -3.15 -8.56
CA ILE A 123 -0.81 -2.79 -8.45
C ILE A 123 -1.13 -1.64 -9.41
N ALA A 124 -2.15 -1.82 -10.24
CA ALA A 124 -2.60 -0.83 -11.21
C ALA A 124 -3.98 -0.26 -10.88
N ASP A 125 -4.84 -1.07 -10.26
CA ASP A 125 -6.25 -0.75 -10.04
C ASP A 125 -6.79 -1.43 -8.78
N GLY A 126 -7.99 -1.03 -8.34
CA GLY A 126 -8.73 -1.64 -7.26
C GLY A 126 -9.01 -0.71 -6.08
N THR A 127 -9.40 -1.32 -4.96
CA THR A 127 -9.89 -0.63 -3.77
C THR A 127 -9.36 -1.24 -2.48
N VAL A 128 -9.28 -0.42 -1.44
CA VAL A 128 -9.10 -0.83 -0.05
C VAL A 128 -10.15 -0.13 0.78
N GLN A 129 -11.06 -0.89 1.37
CA GLN A 129 -12.03 -0.37 2.34
C GLN A 129 -11.43 -0.51 3.75
N VAL A 130 -11.27 0.62 4.44
CA VAL A 130 -10.78 0.69 5.81
C VAL A 130 -11.95 0.94 6.73
N GLU A 131 -12.10 0.10 7.75
CA GLU A 131 -13.01 0.26 8.87
C GLU A 131 -12.19 0.40 10.17
N ARG A 132 -12.65 1.24 11.10
CA ARG A 132 -11.97 1.45 12.38
C ARG A 132 -12.86 1.10 13.57
N ASN A 133 -12.22 0.59 14.63
CA ASN A 133 -12.84 0.44 15.94
C ASN A 133 -11.85 0.92 17.02
N GLY A 134 -11.85 2.23 17.29
CA GLY A 134 -10.78 2.87 18.06
C GLY A 134 -9.45 2.81 17.30
N ASP A 135 -8.45 2.16 17.90
CA ASP A 135 -7.12 1.98 17.31
C ASP A 135 -7.03 0.73 16.41
N ALA A 136 -8.01 -0.17 16.50
CA ALA A 136 -8.12 -1.35 15.65
C ALA A 136 -8.53 -0.96 14.22
N HIS A 137 -8.01 -1.71 13.24
CA HIS A 137 -8.31 -1.51 11.82
C HIS A 137 -8.72 -2.83 11.18
N ARG A 138 -9.68 -2.74 10.25
CA ARG A 138 -10.07 -3.82 9.35
C ARG A 138 -9.98 -3.30 7.92
N LEU A 139 -9.18 -3.98 7.09
CA LEU A 139 -8.92 -3.63 5.70
C LEU A 139 -9.46 -4.73 4.79
N ASP A 140 -10.48 -4.42 3.99
CA ASP A 140 -10.96 -5.28 2.90
C ASP A 140 -10.29 -4.81 1.59
N ILE A 141 -9.39 -5.64 1.09
CA ILE A 141 -8.46 -5.31 0.02
C ILE A 141 -8.88 -6.07 -1.25
N ARG A 142 -9.04 -5.33 -2.36
CA ARG A 142 -9.41 -5.86 -3.67
C ARG A 142 -8.63 -5.12 -4.75
N LEU A 143 -7.48 -5.64 -5.13
CA LEU A 143 -6.52 -5.00 -6.03
C LEU A 143 -6.31 -5.81 -7.30
N LYS A 144 -5.83 -5.16 -8.35
CA LYS A 144 -5.43 -5.77 -9.61
C LYS A 144 -4.06 -5.28 -10.01
N ASP A 145 -3.25 -6.18 -10.52
CA ASP A 145 -1.95 -5.82 -11.07
C ASP A 145 -2.05 -5.35 -12.53
N CYS A 146 -0.92 -4.96 -13.12
CA CYS A 146 -0.85 -4.49 -14.50
C CYS A 146 -0.56 -5.57 -15.56
N SER A 147 -0.56 -6.86 -15.19
CA SER A 147 -0.24 -7.94 -16.12
C SER A 147 -1.40 -8.27 -17.06
N ASP A 148 -1.13 -9.06 -18.11
CA ASP A 148 -2.16 -9.58 -19.01
C ASP A 148 -1.95 -11.10 -19.22
N PRO A 149 -2.80 -11.97 -18.64
CA PRO A 149 -3.99 -11.64 -17.84
C PRO A 149 -3.63 -11.10 -16.45
N ALA A 150 -4.36 -10.09 -15.98
CA ALA A 150 -4.13 -9.46 -14.69
C ALA A 150 -4.31 -10.42 -13.51
N TRP A 151 -3.44 -10.29 -12.52
CA TRP A 151 -3.58 -10.95 -11.23
C TRP A 151 -4.53 -10.13 -10.35
N ASN A 152 -5.55 -10.78 -9.80
CA ASN A 152 -6.35 -10.20 -8.72
C ASN A 152 -5.69 -10.51 -7.38
N ILE A 153 -5.55 -9.51 -6.51
CA ILE A 153 -5.07 -9.65 -5.13
C ILE A 153 -6.21 -9.29 -4.20
N SER A 154 -6.66 -10.22 -3.35
CA SER A 154 -7.81 -9.94 -2.47
C SER A 154 -7.73 -10.64 -1.12
N GLY A 155 -8.32 -10.01 -0.10
CA GLY A 155 -8.51 -10.59 1.22
C GLY A 155 -8.78 -9.54 2.28
N VAL A 156 -8.86 -9.98 3.52
CA VAL A 156 -9.11 -9.12 4.69
C VAL A 156 -7.90 -9.17 5.61
N TRP A 157 -7.45 -8.00 6.06
CA TRP A 157 -6.45 -7.87 7.10
C TRP A 157 -7.02 -7.10 8.30
N GLU A 158 -6.74 -7.55 9.51
CA GLU A 158 -7.27 -7.00 10.75
C GLU A 158 -6.17 -6.83 11.80
N THR A 159 -6.33 -5.84 12.67
CA THR A 159 -5.52 -5.63 13.87
C THR A 159 -6.42 -5.30 15.05
N ASP A 160 -6.09 -5.80 16.23
CA ASP A 160 -6.80 -5.53 17.49
C ASP A 160 -6.40 -4.19 18.14
N GLY A 161 -5.35 -3.53 17.61
CA GLY A 161 -4.81 -2.28 18.15
C GLY A 161 -4.07 -1.45 17.10
N PRO A 162 -3.31 -0.42 17.53
CA PRO A 162 -2.67 0.51 16.60
C PRO A 162 -1.69 -0.19 15.67
N ILE A 163 -1.54 0.34 14.46
CA ILE A 163 -0.54 -0.10 13.51
C ILE A 163 0.82 0.44 13.94
N ALA A 164 1.87 -0.40 13.94
CA ALA A 164 3.22 0.04 14.27
C ALA A 164 3.75 1.08 13.26
N LEU A 165 4.60 2.00 13.69
CA LEU A 165 5.23 3.05 12.87
C LEU A 165 6.64 2.65 12.40
#